data_AF-A0A954WVB1-F1
#
_entry.id   AF-A0A954WVB1-F1
#
_cell.length_a   1.000
_cell.length_b   1.000
_cell.length_c   1.000
_cell.angle_alpha   90.00
_cell.angle_beta   90.00
_cell.angle_gamma   90.00
#
_symmetry.space_group_name_H-M   'P 1'
#
loop_
_entity.id
_entity.type
_entity.pdbx_description
1 polymer ?
#
loop_
_entity_poly.entity_id
_entity_poly.type
_entity_poly.pdbx_seq_one_letter_code
_entity_poly.pdbx_strand_id
1 'polypeptide(L)'
;MNRRFPRVRANSVRNLEVLENRCLLAGDLVANWQAQSLVGGMADGDKVTAWMDSVGSIEATSQRGEPTLVEGQFSGKAVVRFNNSDGIDQLFVADSDSPISGATDFSVTVAFATNSSDLT
;
A
#
# COMPACT_ATOMS: atom_id res chain seq x y z
N MET A 1 28.04 32.02 -63.30
CA MET A 1 28.37 30.59 -63.35
C MET A 1 28.21 30.02 -61.93
N ASN A 2 27.09 29.33 -61.68
CA ASN A 2 26.63 28.88 -60.35
C ASN A 2 27.47 27.73 -59.79
N ARG A 3 28.08 27.91 -58.60
CA ARG A 3 28.66 26.80 -57.82
C ARG A 3 27.66 26.38 -56.74
N ARG A 4 27.06 25.20 -56.92
CA ARG A 4 26.17 24.55 -55.94
C ARG A 4 27.01 24.05 -54.77
N PHE A 5 26.66 24.46 -53.55
CA PHE A 5 27.16 23.81 -52.32
C PHE A 5 26.38 22.51 -52.09
N PRO A 6 27.04 21.38 -51.77
CA PRO A 6 26.34 20.18 -51.35
C PRO A 6 25.77 20.40 -49.94
N ARG A 7 24.43 20.32 -49.81
CA ARG A 7 23.77 20.18 -48.51
C ARG A 7 24.06 18.79 -47.97
N VAL A 8 24.95 18.70 -46.98
CA VAL A 8 25.04 17.51 -46.12
C VAL A 8 23.72 17.44 -45.34
N ARG A 9 22.88 16.45 -45.66
CA ARG A 9 21.75 16.10 -44.79
C ARG A 9 22.35 15.45 -43.55
N ALA A 10 22.45 16.21 -42.47
CA ALA A 10 22.63 15.62 -41.15
C ALA A 10 21.37 14.81 -40.85
N ASN A 11 21.45 13.49 -40.99
CA ASN A 11 20.47 12.59 -40.40
C ASN A 11 20.63 12.73 -38.88
N SER A 12 19.91 13.67 -38.29
CA SER A 12 19.60 13.65 -36.87
C SER A 12 18.71 12.43 -36.67
N VAL A 13 19.36 11.29 -36.41
CA VAL A 13 18.69 10.16 -35.80
C VAL A 13 18.27 10.68 -34.44
N ARG A 14 17.01 11.10 -34.33
CA ARG A 14 16.39 11.28 -33.02
C ARG A 14 16.46 9.90 -32.39
N ASN A 15 17.44 9.70 -31.50
CA ASN A 15 17.39 8.63 -30.52
C ASN A 15 16.15 8.93 -29.67
N LEU A 16 14.99 8.52 -30.17
CA LEU A 16 13.81 8.31 -29.36
C LEU A 16 14.19 7.09 -28.52
N GLU A 17 14.78 7.33 -27.35
CA GLU A 17 14.68 6.35 -26.28
C GLU A 17 13.20 6.11 -26.10
N VAL A 18 12.69 5.04 -26.71
CA VAL A 18 11.41 4.49 -26.34
C VAL A 18 11.66 3.98 -24.93
N LEU A 19 11.25 4.79 -23.95
CA LEU A 19 11.06 4.31 -22.60
C LEU A 19 10.07 3.16 -22.74
N GLU A 20 10.59 1.92 -22.74
CA GLU A 20 9.73 0.75 -22.58
C GLU A 20 8.88 1.03 -21.34
N ASN A 21 7.58 0.73 -21.42
CA ASN A 21 6.77 0.72 -20.22
C ASN A 21 7.51 -0.21 -19.25
N ARG A 22 8.03 0.36 -18.15
CA ARG A 22 8.47 -0.44 -17.01
C ARG A 22 7.22 -1.12 -16.50
N CYS A 23 6.89 -2.27 -17.07
CA CYS A 23 5.95 -3.20 -16.48
C CYS A 23 6.67 -3.67 -15.22
N LEU A 24 6.34 -3.03 -14.10
CA LEU A 24 6.70 -3.59 -12.81
C LEU A 24 6.01 -4.96 -12.78
N LEU A 25 6.79 -6.03 -12.85
CA LEU A 25 6.29 -7.40 -12.64
C LEU A 25 5.82 -7.61 -11.19
N ALA A 26 5.92 -6.58 -10.34
CA ALA A 26 5.12 -6.50 -9.13
C ALA A 26 3.68 -6.23 -9.58
N GLY A 27 2.81 -7.25 -9.47
CA GLY A 27 1.41 -7.14 -9.82
C GLY A 27 0.75 -5.88 -9.24
N ASP A 28 -0.31 -5.42 -9.90
CA ASP A 28 -1.05 -4.22 -9.48
C ASP A 28 -1.36 -4.28 -7.98
N LEU A 29 -1.18 -3.15 -7.28
CA LEU A 29 -1.62 -3.05 -5.90
C LEU A 29 -3.14 -3.19 -5.89
N VAL A 30 -3.64 -4.26 -5.27
CA VAL A 30 -5.08 -4.60 -5.26
C VAL A 30 -5.77 -4.26 -3.95
N ALA A 31 -5.02 -4.11 -2.87
CA ALA A 31 -5.53 -3.66 -1.57
C ALA A 31 -4.43 -3.01 -0.73
N ASN A 32 -4.79 -2.01 0.08
CA ASN A 32 -3.84 -1.35 0.97
C ASN A 32 -4.51 -0.74 2.22
N TRP A 33 -4.29 -1.38 3.36
CA TRP A 33 -4.70 -0.90 4.68
C TRP A 33 -3.60 -0.08 5.33
N GLN A 34 -3.86 1.21 5.53
CA GLN A 34 -2.95 2.14 6.20
C GLN A 34 -3.59 2.66 7.47
N ALA A 35 -2.93 2.55 8.63
CA ALA A 35 -3.55 2.98 9.89
C ALA A 35 -3.77 4.50 9.90
N GLN A 36 -2.96 5.23 9.15
CA GLN A 36 -3.10 6.66 8.93
C GLN A 36 -4.44 7.05 8.29
N SER A 37 -5.13 6.16 7.56
CA SER A 37 -6.44 6.46 6.96
C SER A 37 -7.56 6.53 8.00
N LEU A 38 -7.35 5.99 9.21
CA LEU A 38 -8.33 6.04 10.31
C LEU A 38 -8.27 7.37 11.07
N VAL A 39 -7.15 8.08 10.99
CA VAL A 39 -6.95 9.36 11.68
C VAL A 39 -7.90 10.42 11.10
N GLY A 40 -8.58 11.14 11.99
CA GLY A 40 -9.59 12.14 11.65
C GLY A 40 -11.02 11.57 11.55
N GLY A 41 -11.16 10.25 11.44
CA GLY A 41 -12.44 9.54 11.58
C GLY A 41 -12.60 8.83 12.92
N MET A 42 -11.50 8.56 13.61
CA MET A 42 -11.42 7.92 14.93
C MET A 42 -10.49 8.71 15.85
N ALA A 43 -10.68 8.61 17.15
CA ALA A 43 -9.78 9.18 18.15
C ALA A 43 -8.67 8.18 18.53
N ASP A 44 -7.56 8.71 19.05
CA ASP A 44 -6.48 7.89 19.61
C ASP A 44 -6.99 7.01 20.76
N GLY A 45 -6.68 5.72 20.68
CA GLY A 45 -7.16 4.68 21.60
C GLY A 45 -8.52 4.07 21.24
N ASP A 46 -9.22 4.57 20.21
CA ASP A 46 -10.51 3.99 19.79
C ASP A 46 -10.35 2.59 19.20
N LYS A 47 -11.39 1.77 19.39
CA LYS A 47 -11.47 0.41 18.85
C LYS A 47 -11.69 0.44 17.34
N VAL A 48 -10.87 -0.28 16.61
CA VAL A 48 -10.97 -0.47 15.15
C VAL A 48 -11.92 -1.62 14.86
N THR A 49 -13.20 -1.29 14.64
CA THR A 49 -14.23 -2.28 14.26
C THR A 49 -14.27 -2.54 12.76
N ALA A 50 -13.90 -1.55 11.96
CA ALA A 50 -13.80 -1.62 10.51
C ALA A 50 -12.58 -0.82 10.02
N TRP A 51 -11.91 -1.34 9.00
CA TRP A 51 -10.76 -0.70 8.37
C TRP A 51 -10.86 -0.86 6.85
N MET A 52 -11.26 0.24 6.21
CA MET A 52 -11.39 0.31 4.76
C MET A 52 -10.01 0.44 4.11
N ASP A 53 -9.75 -0.37 3.09
CA ASP A 53 -8.54 -0.25 2.28
C ASP A 53 -8.65 0.95 1.31
N SER A 54 -7.50 1.50 0.90
CA SER A 54 -7.42 2.72 0.09
C SER A 54 -7.43 2.50 -1.43
N VAL A 55 -7.51 1.25 -1.89
CA VAL A 55 -7.35 0.85 -3.28
C VAL A 55 -8.57 0.09 -3.79
N GLY A 56 -8.94 -1.01 -3.13
CA GLY A 56 -10.00 -1.91 -3.55
C GLY A 56 -11.38 -1.59 -2.98
N SER A 57 -11.48 -0.68 -2.01
CA SER A 57 -12.70 -0.47 -1.19
C SER A 57 -13.17 -1.74 -0.47
N ILE A 58 -12.22 -2.54 0.00
CA ILE A 58 -12.36 -3.78 0.75
C ILE A 58 -12.28 -3.45 2.24
N GLU A 59 -13.29 -3.87 2.98
CA GLU A 59 -13.36 -3.65 4.42
C GLU A 59 -12.80 -4.84 5.20
N ALA A 60 -11.83 -4.59 6.08
CA ALA A 60 -11.44 -5.55 7.11
C ALA A 60 -12.22 -5.26 8.39
N THR A 61 -12.85 -6.27 8.98
CA THR A 61 -13.71 -6.12 10.16
C THR A 61 -13.17 -6.87 11.36
N SER A 62 -13.31 -6.30 12.56
CA SER A 62 -12.97 -7.00 13.79
C SER A 62 -14.12 -7.93 14.18
N GLN A 63 -13.88 -9.24 14.13
CA GLN A 63 -14.84 -10.26 14.59
C GLN A 63 -14.45 -10.83 15.96
N ARG A 64 -13.24 -10.55 16.44
CA ARG A 64 -12.72 -11.03 17.72
C ARG A 64 -11.67 -10.06 18.25
N GLY A 65 -11.74 -9.81 19.55
CA GLY A 65 -10.84 -8.89 20.24
C GLY A 65 -11.14 -7.42 19.91
N GLU A 66 -10.27 -6.55 20.39
CA GLU A 66 -10.48 -5.10 20.39
C GLU A 66 -9.21 -4.37 19.94
N PRO A 67 -8.75 -4.56 18.68
CA PRO A 67 -7.62 -3.81 18.16
C PRO A 67 -7.90 -2.31 18.23
N THR A 68 -6.90 -1.51 18.55
CA THR A 68 -7.05 -0.06 18.79
C THR A 68 -6.22 0.77 17.83
N LEU A 69 -6.72 1.95 17.47
CA LEU A 69 -5.92 2.96 16.79
C LEU A 69 -4.95 3.58 17.81
N VAL A 70 -3.67 3.66 17.45
CA VAL A 70 -2.68 4.40 18.24
C VAL A 70 -1.98 5.39 17.33
N GLU A 71 -2.09 6.67 17.63
CA GLU A 71 -1.50 7.75 16.86
C GLU A 71 -0.02 7.99 17.23
N GLY A 72 0.76 8.54 16.29
CA GLY A 72 2.11 9.03 16.54
C GLY A 72 3.20 8.00 16.90
N GLN A 73 2.92 6.70 16.84
CA GLN A 73 3.84 5.66 17.32
C GLN A 73 5.00 5.36 16.36
N PHE A 74 4.74 5.10 15.08
CA PHE A 74 5.78 4.64 14.15
C PHE A 74 6.32 5.78 13.30
N SER A 75 7.44 6.38 13.69
CA SER A 75 7.98 7.60 13.05
C SER A 75 6.93 8.73 12.94
N GLY A 76 6.11 8.89 13.99
CA GLY A 76 5.00 9.85 14.01
C GLY A 76 3.76 9.44 13.20
N LYS A 77 3.71 8.22 12.66
CA LYS A 77 2.53 7.66 11.97
C LYS A 77 1.65 6.87 12.94
N ALA A 78 0.35 6.87 12.65
CA ALA A 78 -0.59 6.01 13.33
C ALA A 78 -0.35 4.52 13.01
N VAL A 79 -0.76 3.66 13.94
CA VAL A 79 -0.69 2.20 13.84
C VAL A 79 -1.98 1.59 14.37
N VAL A 80 -2.30 0.37 13.94
CA VAL A 80 -3.33 -0.45 14.60
C VAL A 80 -2.62 -1.39 15.57
N ARG A 81 -2.96 -1.29 16.85
CA ARG A 81 -2.39 -2.09 17.93
C ARG A 81 -3.26 -3.32 18.17
N PHE A 82 -2.64 -4.48 18.06
CA PHE A 82 -3.19 -5.76 18.47
C PHE A 82 -2.61 -6.10 19.85
N ASN A 83 -3.48 -6.25 20.84
CA ASN A 83 -3.11 -6.59 22.19
C ASN A 83 -3.44 -8.06 22.44
N ASN A 84 -2.48 -8.84 22.93
CA ASN A 84 -2.72 -10.24 23.27
C ASN A 84 -3.02 -10.45 24.76
N SER A 85 -2.93 -9.40 25.59
CA SER A 85 -3.16 -9.48 27.03
C SER A 85 -4.65 -9.46 27.41
N ASP A 86 -5.51 -8.97 26.52
CA ASP A 86 -6.97 -8.91 26.65
C ASP A 86 -7.70 -9.95 25.78
N GLY A 87 -6.99 -10.68 24.92
CA GLY A 87 -7.56 -11.74 24.11
C GLY A 87 -6.80 -11.97 22.81
N ILE A 88 -7.47 -12.59 21.84
CA ILE A 88 -6.97 -12.66 20.46
C ILE A 88 -7.69 -11.56 19.68
N ASP A 89 -6.91 -10.59 19.21
CA ASP A 89 -7.36 -9.56 18.28
C ASP A 89 -7.23 -10.03 16.84
N GLN A 90 -8.18 -9.64 16.00
CA GLN A 90 -8.11 -9.87 14.55
C GLN A 90 -8.81 -8.77 13.75
N LEU A 91 -8.35 -8.58 12.52
CA LEU A 91 -9.08 -7.90 11.46
C LEU A 91 -9.18 -8.87 10.30
N PHE A 92 -10.41 -9.13 9.87
CA PHE A 92 -10.75 -10.18 8.94
C PHE A 92 -11.36 -9.60 7.67
N VAL A 93 -10.85 -10.05 6.52
CA VAL A 93 -11.42 -9.79 5.20
C VAL A 93 -12.20 -11.02 4.79
N ALA A 94 -13.46 -10.84 4.40
CA ALA A 94 -14.30 -11.95 3.94
C ALA A 94 -13.74 -12.59 2.67
N ASP A 95 -13.93 -13.90 2.52
CA ASP A 95 -13.43 -14.65 1.36
C ASP A 95 -13.97 -14.11 0.03
N SER A 96 -15.24 -13.66 0.01
CA SER A 96 -15.88 -13.03 -1.16
C SER A 96 -15.23 -11.70 -1.55
N ASP A 97 -14.56 -11.04 -0.61
CA ASP A 97 -13.97 -9.71 -0.78
C ASP A 97 -12.43 -9.80 -0.84
N SER A 98 -11.88 -11.01 -0.80
CA SER A 98 -10.43 -11.23 -0.79
C SER A 98 -9.80 -10.78 -2.11
N PRO A 99 -8.85 -9.82 -2.10
CA PRO A 99 -8.22 -9.30 -3.31
C PRO A 99 -7.29 -10.31 -3.97
N ILE A 100 -7.00 -11.42 -3.29
CA ILE A 100 -6.16 -12.52 -3.77
C ILE A 100 -6.98 -13.79 -4.04
N SER A 101 -8.31 -13.70 -4.04
CA SER A 101 -9.16 -14.85 -4.37
C SER A 101 -8.88 -15.33 -5.80
N GLY A 102 -8.50 -16.59 -5.95
CA GLY A 102 -8.12 -17.18 -7.24
C GLY A 102 -6.76 -16.72 -7.81
N ALA A 103 -5.99 -15.90 -7.09
CA ALA A 103 -4.66 -15.50 -7.53
C ALA A 103 -3.69 -16.69 -7.46
N THR A 104 -3.01 -16.99 -8.57
CA THR A 104 -1.97 -18.03 -8.62
C THR A 104 -0.61 -17.52 -8.15
N ASP A 105 -0.38 -16.21 -8.30
CA ASP A 105 0.86 -15.52 -7.93
C ASP A 105 0.49 -14.21 -7.24
N PHE A 106 1.01 -14.00 -6.04
CA PHE A 106 0.77 -12.78 -5.27
C PHE A 106 1.94 -12.47 -4.34
N SER A 107 1.95 -11.27 -3.79
CA SER A 107 2.87 -10.87 -2.73
C SER A 107 2.11 -10.07 -1.69
N VAL A 108 2.46 -10.27 -0.42
CA VAL A 108 1.90 -9.51 0.70
C VAL A 108 3.07 -8.86 1.43
N THR A 109 2.93 -7.57 1.72
CA THR A 109 3.88 -6.84 2.56
C THR A 109 3.14 -6.35 3.80
N VAL A 110 3.70 -6.62 4.98
CA VAL A 110 3.16 -6.16 6.26
C VAL A 110 4.29 -5.48 7.03
N ALA A 111 4.06 -4.24 7.45
CA ALA A 111 4.93 -3.58 8.41
C ALA A 111 4.31 -3.76 9.81
N PHE A 112 5.02 -4.45 10.70
CA PHE A 112 4.57 -4.69 12.06
C PHE A 112 5.71 -4.61 13.06
N ALA A 113 5.35 -4.32 14.31
CA ALA A 113 6.23 -4.31 15.46
C ALA A 113 5.72 -5.34 16.47
N THR A 114 6.59 -6.22 16.98
CA THR A 114 6.20 -7.24 17.96
C THR A 114 6.18 -6.71 19.40
N ASN A 115 6.69 -5.48 19.61
CA ASN A 115 6.65 -4.78 20.88
C ASN A 115 6.54 -3.26 20.62
N SER A 116 5.59 -2.59 21.27
CA SER A 116 5.39 -1.14 21.14
C SER A 116 6.51 -0.28 21.74
N SER A 117 7.52 -0.91 22.37
CA SER A 117 8.64 -0.22 23.02
C SER A 117 10.02 -0.45 22.37
N ASP A 118 10.12 -1.23 21.29
CA ASP A 118 11.41 -1.65 20.69
C ASP A 118 11.84 -0.88 19.43
N LEU A 119 11.23 0.27 19.10
CA LEU A 119 11.48 0.93 17.83
C LEU A 119 11.78 2.43 17.99
N THR A 120 12.96 2.70 18.55
CA THR A 120 13.66 3.99 18.46
C THR A 120 14.24 4.23 17.07
#